data_AF-X1NJQ2-F1
#
_entry.id   AF-X1NJQ2-F1
#
_cell.length_a   1.000
_cell.length_b   1.000
_cell.length_c   1.000
_cell.angle_alpha   90.00
_cell.angle_beta   90.00
_cell.angle_gamma   90.00
#
_symmetry.space_group_name_H-M   'P 1'
#
loop_
_entity.id
_entity.type
_entity.pdbx_description
1 polymer ?
#
loop_
_entity_poly.entity_id
_entity_poly.type
_entity_poly.pdbx_seq_one_letter_code
_entity_poly.pdbx_strand_id
1 'polypeptide(L)' 'MREANKKFYRRFTYMEELCRQRGLNLGKLSFDEQNALWEEAKKVEG' A
#
# COMPACT_ATOMS: atom_id res chain seq x y z
N MET A 1 0.63 -16.85 12.56
CA MET A 1 0.03 -16.52 11.25
C MET A 1 -0.87 -15.27 11.23
N ARG A 2 -1.40 -14.78 12.37
CA ARG A 2 -2.39 -13.67 12.36
C ARG A 2 -1.79 -12.26 12.26
N GLU A 3 -0.58 -12.05 12.77
CA GLU A 3 0.07 -10.73 12.84
C GLU A 3 0.57 -10.24 11.47
N ALA A 4 1.14 -11.13 10.65
CA ALA A 4 1.60 -10.78 9.30
C ALA A 4 0.44 -10.34 8.39
N ASN A 5 -0.71 -11.01 8.49
CA ASN A 5 -1.90 -10.64 7.72
C ASN A 5 -2.45 -9.27 8.11
N LYS A 6 -2.39 -8.89 9.40
CA LYS A 6 -2.82 -7.56 9.85
C LYS A 6 -1.93 -6.45 9.29
N LYS A 7 -0.60 -6.62 9.34
CA LYS A 7 0.35 -5.65 8.78
C LYS A 7 0.16 -5.52 7.27
N PHE A 8 -0.05 -6.63 6.57
CA PHE A 8 -0.35 -6.61 5.15
C PHE A 8 -1.62 -5.82 4.84
N TYR A 9 -2.71 -6.12 5.55
CA TYR A 9 -3.99 -5.45 5.36
C TYR A 9 -3.88 -3.94 5.59
N ARG A 10 -3.23 -3.50 6.68
CA ARG A 10 -3.06 -2.07 6.98
C ARG A 10 -2.26 -1.32 5.91
N ARG A 11 -1.15 -1.91 5.43
CA ARG A 11 -0.35 -1.32 4.36
C ARG A 11 -1.13 -1.26 3.05
N PHE A 12 -1.86 -2.32 2.73
CA PHE A 12 -2.68 -2.37 1.53
C PHE A 12 -3.80 -1.31 1.57
N THR A 13 -4.51 -1.18 2.69
CA THR A 13 -5.52 -0.12 2.88
C THR A 13 -4.90 1.28 2.76
N TYR A 14 -3.70 1.49 3.31
CA TYR A 14 -2.98 2.77 3.14
C TYR A 14 -2.67 3.05 1.67
N MET A 15 -2.20 2.04 0.92
CA MET A 15 -1.92 2.18 -0.51
C MET A 15 -3.20 2.47 -1.31
N GLU A 16 -4.32 1.81 -1.02
CA GLU A 16 -5.60 2.08 -1.67
C GLU A 16 -6.08 3.51 -1.43
N GLU A 17 -6.00 3.99 -0.19
CA GLU A 17 -6.38 5.36 0.17
C GLU A 17 -5.47 6.38 -0.54
N LEU A 18 -4.17 6.11 -0.58
CA LEU A 18 -3.20 6.97 -1.26
C LEU A 18 -3.44 7.00 -2.78
N CYS A 19 -3.72 5.86 -3.39
CA CYS A 19 -4.12 5.78 -4.78
C CYS A 19 -5.41 6.57 -5.03
N ARG A 20 -6.42 6.44 -4.17
CA ARG A 20 -7.67 7.18 -4.26
C ARG A 20 -7.46 8.69 -4.18
N GLN A 21 -6.62 9.16 -3.26
CA GLN A 21 -6.28 10.58 -3.11
C GLN A 21 -5.52 11.13 -4.33
N ARG A 22 -4.62 10.31 -4.91
CA ARG A 22 -3.85 10.67 -6.10
C ARG A 22 -4.62 10.46 -7.41
N GLY A 23 -5.85 9.93 -7.37
CA GLY A 23 -6.62 9.58 -8.57
C GLY A 23 -6.03 8.43 -9.38
N LEU A 24 -5.19 7.61 -8.75
CA LEU A 24 -4.52 6.46 -9.35
C LEU A 24 -5.32 5.18 -9.08
N ASN A 25 -5.22 4.22 -9.99
CA ASN A 25 -5.78 2.88 -9.78
C ASN A 25 -4.64 1.92 -9.46
N LEU A 26 -4.60 1.41 -8.22
CA LEU A 26 -3.54 0.52 -7.73
C LEU A 26 -3.33 -0.69 -8.64
N GLY A 27 -4.41 -1.27 -9.18
CA GLY A 27 -4.35 -2.41 -10.10
C GLY A 27 -3.87 -2.08 -11.51
N LYS A 28 -3.77 -0.80 -11.87
CA LYS A 28 -3.16 -0.33 -13.13
C LYS A 28 -1.70 0.09 -12.98
N LEU A 29 -1.20 0.20 -11.75
CA LEU A 29 0.18 0.54 -11.49
C LEU A 29 1.11 -0.63 -11.80
N SER A 30 2.29 -0.33 -12.31
CA SER A 30 3.38 -1.29 -12.47
C SER A 30 3.84 -1.84 -11.11
N PHE A 31 4.53 -2.97 -11.13
CA PHE A 31 5.10 -3.55 -9.90
C PHE A 31 6.04 -2.57 -9.18
N ASP A 32 6.81 -1.77 -9.92
CA ASP A 32 7.71 -0.77 -9.33
C ASP A 32 6.94 0.35 -8.62
N GLU A 33 5.85 0.84 -9.22
CA GLU A 33 4.98 1.86 -8.60
C GLU A 33 4.26 1.30 -7.37
N GLN A 34 3.74 0.07 -7.44
CA GLN A 34 3.15 -0.60 -6.28
C GLN A 34 4.18 -0.80 -5.16
N ASN A 35 5.41 -1.16 -5.49
CA ASN A 35 6.50 -1.31 -4.53
C ASN A 35 6.89 0.03 -3.89
N ALA A 36 6.93 1.11 -4.66
CA ALA A 36 7.19 2.45 -4.12
C ALA A 36 6.12 2.87 -3.09
N LEU A 37 4.85 2.63 -3.39
CA LEU A 37 3.73 2.89 -2.47
C LEU A 37 3.79 1.99 -1.23
N TRP A 38 4.24 0.75 -1.38
CA TRP A 38 4.44 -0.18 -0.28
C TRP A 38 5.56 0.25 0.67
N GLU A 39 6.69 0.74 0.13
CA GLU A 39 7.77 1.33 0.94
C GLU A 39 7.32 2.62 1.65
N GLU A 40 6.45 3.42 1.03
CA GLU A 40 5.82 4.58 1.68
C GLU A 40 4.92 4.13 2.85
N ALA A 41 4.05 3.14 2.63
CA ALA A 41 3.18 2.57 3.65
C ALA A 41 3.97 2.00 4.85
N LYS A 42 5.10 1.34 4.58
CA LYS A 42 6.00 0.81 5.61
C LYS A 42 6.59 1.90 6.51
N LYS A 43 6.86 3.09 5.97
CA LYS A 43 7.40 4.23 6.74
C LYS A 43 6.35 4.87 7.64
N VAL A 44 5.07 4.83 7.25
CA VAL A 44 3.96 5.37 8.05
C VAL A 44 3.54 4.41 9.18
N GLU A 45 3.70 3.09 8.97
CA GLU A 45 3.46 2.08 10.01
C GLU A 45 4.65 1.84 10.97
N GLY A 46 5.83 2.40 10.69
CA GLY A 46 7.05 2.23 11.49
C GLY A 46 7.10 3.15 12.69
#